data_AF-A0AAU2K6R6-F1
#
_entry.id   AF-A0AAU2K6R6-F1
#
_cell.length_a   1.000
_cell.length_b   1.000
_cell.length_c   1.000
_cell.angle_alpha   90.00
_cell.angle_beta   90.00
_cell.angle_gamma   90.00
#
_symmetry.space_group_name_H-M   'P 1'
#
loop_
_entity.id
_entity.type
_entity.pdbx_description
1 polymer ?
#
loop_
_entity_poly.entity_id
_entity_poly.type
_entity_poly.pdbx_seq_one_letter_code
_entity_poly.pdbx_strand_id
1 'polypeptide(L)' 'MRDQHSTPLAAAPGCRAQPAPLPRCPVCAGMPERISWRQRPGQPVVLAFDPCGHRWTSPAPPVLAVTP' A
#
# COMPACT_ATOMS: atom_id res chain seq x y z
N MET A 1 32.65 0.71 17.83
CA MET A 1 31.67 1.08 16.79
C MET A 1 30.29 0.84 17.38
N ARG A 2 29.57 1.89 17.80
CA ARG A 2 28.19 1.74 18.33
C ARG A 2 27.24 1.83 17.15
N ASP A 3 26.43 0.78 16.95
CA ASP A 3 25.37 0.77 15.95
C ASP A 3 24.28 1.75 16.38
N GLN A 4 24.02 2.77 15.54
CA GLN A 4 23.10 3.89 15.82
C GLN A 4 21.68 3.63 15.32
N HIS A 5 21.38 2.45 14.76
CA HIS A 5 20.09 2.18 14.10
C HIS A 5 19.02 1.55 14.98
N SER A 6 19.20 1.53 16.30
CA SER A 6 18.18 1.06 17.24
C SER A 6 17.12 2.13 17.53
N THR A 7 16.51 2.74 16.50
CA THR A 7 15.29 3.52 16.71
C THR A 7 14.13 2.54 16.80
N PRO A 8 13.45 2.40 17.96
CA PRO A 8 12.25 1.58 18.04
C PRO A 8 11.19 2.22 17.13
N LEU A 9 10.80 1.53 16.07
CA LEU A 9 9.67 1.96 15.25
C LEU A 9 8.45 1.98 16.18
N ALA A 10 7.90 3.17 16.47
CA ALA A 10 6.68 3.28 17.25
C ALA A 10 5.59 2.47 16.54
N ALA A 11 5.12 1.41 17.20
CA ALA A 11 4.09 0.56 16.63
C ALA A 11 2.82 1.39 16.38
N ALA A 12 2.26 1.29 15.18
CA ALA A 12 0.92 1.80 14.91
C ALA A 12 -0.06 1.22 15.96
N PRO A 13 -1.08 1.97 16.42
CA PRO A 13 -2.04 1.51 17.41
C PRO A 13 -2.53 0.11 17.08
N GLY A 14 -2.41 -0.80 18.05
CA GLY A 14 -2.49 -2.25 17.88
C GLY A 14 -3.85 -2.74 17.40
N CYS A 15 -4.16 -2.57 16.12
CA CYS A 15 -5.09 -3.44 15.43
C CYS A 15 -4.32 -4.73 15.15
N ARG A 16 -4.62 -5.81 15.87
CA ARG A 16 -4.27 -7.17 15.43
C ARG A 16 -5.03 -7.41 14.13
N ALA A 17 -4.46 -6.98 13.01
CA ALA A 17 -5.01 -7.22 11.70
C ALA A 17 -4.97 -8.74 11.47
N GLN A 18 -6.07 -9.43 11.76
CA GLN A 18 -6.32 -10.73 11.16
C GLN A 18 -6.24 -10.50 9.65
N PRO A 19 -5.55 -11.37 8.88
CA PRO A 19 -5.48 -11.21 7.44
C PRO A 19 -6.90 -11.27 6.87
N ALA A 20 -7.46 -10.10 6.58
CA ALA A 20 -8.71 -9.97 5.86
C ALA A 20 -8.48 -10.40 4.40
N PRO A 21 -9.49 -10.95 3.72
CA PRO A 21 -9.36 -11.28 2.30
C PRO A 21 -8.98 -10.02 1.51
N LEU A 22 -8.14 -10.19 0.49
CA LEU A 22 -7.77 -9.09 -0.39
C LEU A 22 -9.04 -8.46 -1.01
N PRO A 23 -9.09 -7.13 -1.19
CA PRO A 23 -10.23 -6.49 -1.82
C PRO A 23 -10.40 -7.00 -3.25
N ARG A 24 -11.64 -7.20 -3.67
CA ARG A 24 -11.97 -7.62 -5.04
C ARG A 24 -11.54 -6.55 -6.05
N CYS A 25 -11.23 -6.98 -7.27
CA CYS A 25 -10.98 -6.05 -8.36
C CYS A 25 -12.23 -5.19 -8.60
N PRO A 26 -12.12 -3.85 -8.63
CA PRO A 26 -13.28 -2.97 -8.80
C PRO A 26 -13.90 -3.04 -10.19
N VAL A 27 -13.20 -3.63 -11.17
CA VAL A 27 -13.66 -3.72 -12.57
C VAL A 27 -14.36 -5.05 -12.83
N CYS A 28 -13.70 -6.18 -12.57
CA CYS A 28 -14.26 -7.50 -12.85
C CYS A 28 -14.89 -8.21 -11.63
N ALA A 29 -14.85 -7.59 -10.45
CA ALA A 29 -15.29 -8.17 -9.18
C ALA A 29 -14.61 -9.49 -8.77
N GLY A 30 -13.57 -9.92 -9.50
CA GLY A 30 -12.79 -11.12 -9.20
C GLY A 30 -11.98 -10.98 -7.91
N MET A 31 -11.84 -12.09 -7.19
CA MET A 31 -10.95 -12.18 -6.02
C MET A 31 -9.50 -12.24 -6.52
N PRO A 32 -8.65 -11.23 -6.24
CA PRO A 32 -7.26 -11.31 -6.64
C PRO A 32 -6.50 -12.28 -5.75
N GLU A 33 -5.50 -12.94 -6.33
CA GLU A 33 -4.51 -13.70 -5.57
C GLU A 33 -3.45 -12.77 -4.97
N ARG A 34 -3.16 -11.66 -5.68
CA ARG A 34 -2.17 -10.66 -5.27
C ARG A 34 -2.57 -9.28 -5.76
N ILE A 35 -2.27 -8.27 -4.93
CA ILE A 35 -2.33 -6.87 -5.31
C ILE A 35 -0.95 -6.26 -5.15
N SER A 36 -0.36 -5.83 -6.26
CA SER A 36 0.94 -5.14 -6.24
C SER A 36 0.75 -3.63 -6.17
N TRP A 37 1.47 -2.96 -5.25
CA TRP A 37 1.41 -1.51 -5.07
C TRP A 37 2.73 -0.85 -5.48
N ARG A 38 2.64 0.26 -6.23
CA ARG A 38 3.78 1.12 -6.57
C ARG A 38 3.45 2.59 -6.25
N GLN A 39 4.30 3.22 -5.46
CA GLN A 39 4.29 4.65 -5.19
C GLN A 39 5.65 5.23 -5.56
N ARG A 40 5.65 6.41 -6.19
CA ARG A 40 6.86 7.22 -6.43
C ARG A 40 6.56 8.66 -6.01
N PRO A 41 7.53 9.41 -5.45
CA PRO A 41 7.32 10.81 -5.11
C PRO A 41 6.79 11.61 -6.30
N GLY A 42 5.74 12.40 -6.09
CA GLY A 42 5.12 13.22 -7.14
C GLY A 42 4.37 12.45 -8.24
N GLN A 43 4.17 11.13 -8.09
CA GLN A 43 3.43 10.32 -9.06
C GLN A 43 2.17 9.72 -8.43
N PRO A 44 1.10 9.51 -9.21
CA PRO A 44 -0.04 8.72 -8.77
C PRO A 44 0.35 7.32 -8.28
N VAL A 45 -0.43 6.82 -7.34
CA VAL A 45 -0.33 5.44 -6.86
C VAL A 45 -0.88 4.50 -7.92
N VAL A 46 -0.18 3.39 -8.18
CA VAL A 46 -0.64 2.33 -9.07
C VAL A 46 -0.85 1.05 -8.27
N LEU A 47 -2.05 0.47 -8.42
CA LEU A 47 -2.40 -0.87 -7.94
C LEU A 47 -2.59 -1.79 -9.14
N ALA A 48 -2.00 -2.99 -9.10
CA ALA A 48 -2.20 -4.03 -10.11
C ALA A 48 -2.81 -5.27 -9.46
N PHE A 49 -3.90 -5.77 -10.04
CA PHE A 49 -4.67 -6.91 -9.53
C PHE A 49 -4.36 -8.17 -10.36
N ASP A 50 -3.70 -9.15 -9.75
CA ASP A 50 -3.40 -10.42 -10.40
C ASP A 50 -4.46 -11.48 -10.02
N PRO A 51 -4.89 -12.35 -10.94
CA PRO A 51 -4.36 -12.53 -12.31
C PRO A 51 -5.06 -11.68 -13.38
N CYS A 52 -6.13 -10.94 -13.03
CA CYS A 52 -6.96 -10.25 -14.03
C CYS A 52 -6.25 -9.12 -14.79
N GLY A 53 -5.08 -8.67 -14.33
CA GLY A 53 -4.25 -7.66 -14.99
C GLY A 53 -4.75 -6.23 -14.88
N HIS A 54 -5.92 -6.00 -14.26
CA HIS A 54 -6.47 -4.65 -14.09
C HIS A 54 -5.52 -3.77 -13.29
N ARG A 55 -5.38 -2.53 -13.75
CA ARG A 55 -4.57 -1.49 -13.11
C ARG A 55 -5.47 -0.35 -12.70
N TRP A 56 -5.46 -0.03 -11.42
CA TRP A 56 -6.08 1.17 -10.90
C TRP A 56 -4.99 2.20 -10.61
N THR A 57 -5.26 3.46 -10.95
CA THR A 57 -4.35 4.58 -10.70
C THR A 57 -5.10 5.64 -9.93
N SER A 58 -4.49 6.16 -8.86
CA SER A 58 -5.08 7.26 -8.11
C SER A 58 -5.22 8.49 -9.02
N PRO A 59 -6.24 9.34 -8.83
CA PRO A 59 -6.45 10.50 -9.70
C PRO A 59 -5.32 11.54 -9.60
N ALA A 60 -4.62 11.59 -8.47
CA ALA A 60 -3.50 12.50 -8.23
C ALA A 60 -2.38 11.81 -7.41
N PRO A 61 -1.15 12.35 -7.44
CA PRO A 61 -0.09 11.97 -6.52
C PRO A 61 -0.50 12.18 -5.05
N PRO A 62 -0.11 11.28 -4.15
CA PRO A 62 -0.30 11.51 -2.72
C PRO A 62 0.57 12.69 -2.27
N VAL A 63 -0.04 13.66 -1.58
CA VAL A 63 0.68 14.77 -0.95
C VAL A 63 1.35 14.22 0.30
N LEU A 64 2.68 14.26 0.34
CA LEU A 64 3.43 13.93 1.55
C LEU A 64 3.33 15.10 2.51
N ALA A 65 2.47 14.99 3.52
CA ALA A 65 2.45 15.92 4.62
C ALA A 65 3.59 15.55 5.59
N VAL A 66 4.55 16.46 5.77
CA VAL A 66 5.55 16.38 6.83
C VAL A 66 5.06 17.28 7.96
N THR A 67 4.61 16.70 9.06
CA THR A 67 4.36 17.45 10.30
C THR A 67 5.71 17.79 10.94
N PRO A 68 5.96 19.06 11.30
CA PRO A 68 7.21 19.50 11.93
C PRO A 68 7.40 18.97 13.36
#